data_AF-A0A8T7BNY4-F1
#
_entry.id   AF-A0A8T7BNY4-F1
#
_cell.length_a   1.000
_cell.length_b   1.000
_cell.length_c   1.000
_cell.angle_alpha   90.00
_cell.angle_beta   90.00
_cell.angle_gamma   90.00
#
_symmetry.space_group_name_H-M   'P 1'
#
loop_
_entity.id
_entity.type
_entity.pdbx_description
1 polymer ?
#
loop_
_entity_poly.entity_id
_entity_poly.type
_entity_poly.pdbx_seq_one_letter_code
_entity_poly.pdbx_strand_id
1 'polypeptide(L)'
;MNWEAAGAIGEIVGAIAVFLTLAYLAMQIRQNTDAVRAAALDSSVNALSNIRAKLHDNGELTEIYLRGCDDPQSLTKAELTRFILLITNILWSTLNLYTQSQYANLSASVWESQKPILKRILNTNGGKWYWLHFKSEYEEIFATEIDEIVRS
;
A
#
# COMPACT_ATOMS: atom_id res chain seq x y z
N MET A 1 -34.06 -46.58 -32.50
CA MET A 1 -33.34 -46.88 -31.24
C MET A 1 -31.83 -46.67 -31.42
N ASN A 2 -31.43 -45.45 -31.77
CA ASN A 2 -30.03 -44.99 -31.86
C ASN A 2 -29.90 -43.52 -31.39
N TRP A 3 -31.03 -42.93 -30.97
CA TRP A 3 -31.12 -41.55 -30.52
C TRP A 3 -30.87 -41.42 -29.02
N GLU A 4 -31.23 -42.43 -28.21
CA GLU A 4 -30.85 -42.43 -26.79
C GLU A 4 -29.34 -42.56 -26.62
N ALA A 5 -28.68 -43.42 -27.41
CA ALA A 5 -27.22 -43.56 -27.40
C ALA A 5 -26.51 -42.28 -27.87
N ALA A 6 -27.00 -41.65 -28.93
CA ALA A 6 -26.47 -40.36 -29.40
C ALA A 6 -26.69 -39.23 -28.36
N GLY A 7 -27.84 -39.23 -27.68
CA GLY A 7 -28.13 -38.30 -26.58
C GLY A 7 -27.18 -38.48 -25.40
N ALA A 8 -26.97 -39.71 -24.95
CA ALA A 8 -26.03 -40.03 -23.87
C ALA A 8 -24.58 -39.63 -24.20
N ILE A 9 -24.14 -39.80 -25.45
CA ILE A 9 -22.81 -39.33 -25.91
C ILE A 9 -22.76 -37.79 -25.86
N GLY A 10 -23.81 -37.12 -26.34
CA GLY A 10 -23.91 -35.65 -26.28
C GLY A 10 -23.87 -35.11 -24.84
N GLU A 11 -24.52 -35.79 -23.89
CA GLU A 11 -24.48 -35.46 -22.47
C GLU A 11 -23.08 -35.62 -21.88
N ILE A 12 -22.38 -36.72 -22.18
CA ILE A 12 -21.00 -36.95 -21.69
C ILE A 12 -20.05 -35.89 -22.24
N VAL A 13 -20.11 -35.61 -23.56
CA VAL A 13 -19.28 -34.59 -24.19
C VAL A 13 -19.59 -33.20 -23.63
N GLY A 14 -20.87 -32.88 -23.44
CA GLY A 14 -21.30 -31.63 -22.82
C GLY A 14 -20.78 -31.49 -21.39
N ALA A 15 -20.89 -32.54 -20.57
CA ALA A 15 -20.36 -32.56 -19.21
C ALA A 15 -18.84 -32.34 -19.18
N ILE A 16 -18.09 -33.04 -20.04
CA ILE A 16 -16.63 -32.86 -20.16
C ILE A 16 -16.28 -31.42 -20.56
N ALA A 17 -16.99 -30.85 -21.54
CA ALA A 17 -16.78 -29.46 -21.97
C ALA A 17 -17.02 -28.47 -20.82
N VAL A 18 -18.07 -28.68 -20.00
CA VAL A 18 -18.33 -27.87 -18.80
C VAL A 18 -17.19 -28.01 -17.79
N PHE A 19 -16.71 -29.23 -17.49
CA PHE A 19 -15.58 -29.44 -16.57
C PHE A 19 -14.30 -28.75 -17.06
N LEU A 20 -13.97 -28.86 -18.35
CA LEU A 20 -12.82 -28.18 -18.94
C LEU A 20 -12.95 -26.65 -18.84
N THR A 21 -14.16 -26.12 -19.07
CA THR A 21 -14.44 -24.69 -18.94
C THR A 21 -14.27 -24.21 -17.50
N LEU A 22 -14.77 -24.97 -16.51
CA LEU A 22 -14.60 -24.64 -15.09
C LEU A 22 -13.13 -24.70 -14.66
N ALA A 23 -12.38 -25.70 -15.14
CA ALA A 23 -10.94 -25.79 -14.86
C ALA A 23 -10.18 -24.59 -15.45
N TYR A 24 -10.49 -24.21 -16.69
CA TYR A 24 -9.95 -23.01 -17.32
C TYR A 24 -10.31 -21.75 -16.54
N LEU A 25 -11.57 -21.57 -16.14
CA LEU A 25 -12.02 -20.40 -15.37
C LEU A 25 -11.33 -20.32 -14.01
N ALA A 26 -11.14 -21.46 -13.32
CA ALA A 26 -10.42 -21.50 -12.05
C ALA A 26 -8.95 -21.05 -12.23
N MET A 27 -8.28 -21.50 -13.29
CA MET A 27 -6.92 -21.04 -13.62
C MET A 27 -6.90 -19.56 -13.99
N GLN A 28 -7.88 -19.10 -14.78
CA GLN A 28 -8.01 -17.70 -15.20
C GLN A 28 -8.21 -16.77 -14.01
N ILE A 29 -9.05 -17.15 -13.04
CA ILE A 29 -9.29 -16.38 -11.81
C ILE A 29 -8.01 -16.27 -10.98
N ARG A 30 -7.22 -17.36 -10.86
CA ARG A 30 -5.94 -17.34 -10.14
C ARG A 30 -4.96 -16.35 -10.79
N GLN A 31 -4.77 -16.45 -12.11
CA GLN A 31 -3.89 -15.53 -12.85
C GLN A 31 -4.35 -14.07 -12.74
N ASN A 32 -5.65 -13.83 -12.84
CA ASN A 32 -6.22 -12.50 -12.68
C ASN A 32 -5.99 -11.95 -11.26
N THR A 33 -6.17 -12.79 -10.24
CA THR A 33 -5.94 -12.42 -8.84
C THR A 33 -4.49 -11.99 -8.62
N ASP A 34 -3.53 -12.74 -9.16
CA ASP A 34 -2.10 -12.41 -9.04
C ASP A 34 -1.74 -11.11 -9.78
N ALA A 35 -2.31 -10.88 -10.97
CA ALA A 35 -2.12 -9.64 -11.72
C ALA A 35 -2.68 -8.41 -10.98
N VAL A 36 -3.88 -8.53 -10.41
CA VAL A 36 -4.50 -7.45 -9.60
C VAL A 36 -3.65 -7.13 -8.37
N ARG A 37 -3.10 -8.15 -7.70
CA ARG A 37 -2.21 -7.97 -6.55
C ARG A 37 -0.92 -7.25 -6.93
N ALA A 38 -0.28 -7.64 -8.03
CA ALA A 38 0.93 -6.98 -8.51
C ALA A 38 0.67 -5.50 -8.86
N ALA A 39 -0.46 -5.20 -9.51
CA ALA A 39 -0.85 -3.83 -9.85
C ALA A 39 -1.13 -2.96 -8.61
N ALA A 40 -1.74 -3.53 -7.56
CA ALA A 40 -1.97 -2.82 -6.30
C ALA A 40 -0.63 -2.44 -5.63
N LEU A 41 0.32 -3.39 -5.57
CA LEU A 41 1.65 -3.15 -5.02
C LEU A 41 2.40 -2.07 -5.80
N ASP A 42 2.39 -2.16 -7.14
CA ASP A 42 3.04 -1.18 -8.02
C ASP A 42 2.46 0.23 -7.81
N SER A 43 1.13 0.35 -7.68
CA SER A 43 0.45 1.60 -7.35
C SER A 43 0.93 2.20 -6.03
N SER A 44 1.07 1.38 -4.99
CA SER A 44 1.59 1.82 -3.68
C SER A 44 3.05 2.28 -3.74
N VAL A 45 3.89 1.55 -4.47
CA VAL A 45 5.30 1.93 -4.69
C VAL A 45 5.42 3.23 -5.48
N ASN A 46 4.56 3.41 -6.49
CA ASN A 46 4.51 4.63 -7.29
C ASN A 46 4.01 5.84 -6.49
N ALA A 47 3.05 5.67 -5.58
CA ALA A 47 2.60 6.73 -4.69
C ALA A 47 3.76 7.27 -3.83
N LEU A 48 4.54 6.38 -3.21
CA LEU A 48 5.73 6.76 -2.44
C LEU A 48 6.82 7.39 -3.31
N SER A 49 7.00 6.90 -4.54
CA SER A 49 7.96 7.47 -5.50
C SER A 49 7.58 8.89 -5.92
N ASN A 50 6.29 9.15 -6.15
CA ASN A 50 5.78 10.48 -6.48
C ASN A 50 5.99 11.49 -5.34
N ILE A 51 5.88 11.06 -4.08
CA ILE A 51 6.22 11.92 -2.93
C ILE A 51 7.70 12.30 -2.95
N ARG A 52 8.58 11.32 -3.19
CA ARG A 52 10.03 11.59 -3.29
C ARG A 52 10.36 12.51 -4.46
N ALA A 53 9.71 12.33 -5.61
CA ALA A 53 9.87 13.20 -6.77
C ALA A 53 9.47 14.65 -6.44
N LYS A 54 8.33 14.85 -5.75
CA LYS A 54 7.90 16.20 -5.32
C LYS A 54 8.92 16.90 -4.41
N LEU A 55 9.59 16.16 -3.53
CA LEU A 55 10.69 16.72 -2.72
C LEU A 55 11.91 17.01 -3.59
N HIS A 56 12.31 16.07 -4.45
CA HIS A 56 13.47 16.22 -5.34
C HIS A 56 13.33 17.45 -6.27
N ASP A 57 12.15 17.64 -6.85
CA ASP A 57 11.90 18.66 -7.87
C ASP A 57 11.56 20.04 -7.28
N ASN A 58 11.27 20.13 -5.97
CA ASN A 58 10.87 21.38 -5.31
C ASN A 58 11.77 21.69 -4.12
N GLY A 59 12.74 22.59 -4.34
CA GLY A 59 13.69 23.04 -3.31
C GLY A 59 13.02 23.70 -2.10
N GLU A 60 12.01 24.55 -2.33
CA GLU A 60 11.26 25.22 -1.24
C GLU A 60 10.56 24.18 -0.35
N LEU A 61 9.92 23.18 -0.95
CA LEU A 61 9.28 22.11 -0.19
C LEU A 61 10.30 21.26 0.59
N THR A 62 11.47 21.02 0.00
CA THR A 62 12.58 20.34 0.69
C THR A 62 13.07 21.13 1.90
N GLU A 63 13.24 22.45 1.79
CA GLU A 63 13.62 23.30 2.92
C GLU A 63 12.55 23.31 4.03
N ILE A 64 11.26 23.39 3.66
CA ILE A 64 10.15 23.28 4.61
C ILE A 64 10.16 21.91 5.30
N TYR A 65 10.38 20.83 4.55
CA TYR A 65 10.45 19.48 5.10
C TYR A 65 11.61 19.33 6.09
N LEU A 66 12.81 19.80 5.73
CA LEU A 66 13.99 19.72 6.59
C LEU A 66 13.81 20.52 7.88
N ARG A 67 13.36 21.78 7.79
CA ARG A 67 13.08 22.60 8.98
C ARG A 67 11.94 22.05 9.80
N GLY A 68 10.87 21.56 9.17
CA GLY A 68 9.74 20.94 9.86
C GLY A 68 10.14 19.69 10.61
N CYS A 69 11.03 18.87 10.06
CA CYS A 69 11.62 17.73 10.77
C CYS A 69 12.43 18.15 12.01
N ASP A 70 13.16 19.27 11.95
CA ASP A 70 13.97 19.76 13.06
C ASP A 70 13.16 20.49 14.14
N ASP A 71 12.31 21.43 13.74
CA ASP A 71 11.40 22.17 14.60
C ASP A 71 10.16 22.66 13.81
N PRO A 72 8.99 21.98 13.93
CA PRO A 72 7.74 22.41 13.30
C PRO A 72 7.27 23.80 13.73
N GLN A 73 7.61 24.24 14.95
CA GLN A 73 7.15 25.51 15.50
C GLN A 73 7.87 26.70 14.87
N SER A 74 9.05 26.46 14.26
CA SER A 74 9.79 27.46 13.49
C SER A 74 9.12 27.82 12.16
N LEU A 75 8.20 26.99 11.66
CA LEU A 75 7.53 27.18 10.38
C LEU A 75 6.42 28.23 10.49
N THR A 76 6.26 29.04 9.44
CA THR A 76 5.04 29.86 9.29
C THR A 76 3.82 28.96 9.18
N LYS A 77 2.62 29.52 9.41
CA LYS A 77 1.36 28.75 9.31
C LYS A 77 1.19 28.02 7.97
N ALA A 78 1.56 28.67 6.87
CA ALA A 78 1.47 28.10 5.53
C ALA A 78 2.47 26.95 5.33
N GLU A 79 3.71 27.13 5.79
CA GLU A 79 4.75 26.11 5.71
C GLU A 79 4.44 24.91 6.61
N LEU A 80 3.97 25.15 7.85
CA LEU A 80 3.53 24.10 8.76
C LEU A 80 2.40 23.28 8.14
N THR A 81 1.45 23.93 7.46
CA THR A 81 0.39 23.22 6.74
C THR A 81 0.96 22.34 5.62
N ARG A 82 1.93 22.84 4.84
CA ARG A 82 2.60 22.04 3.80
C ARG A 82 3.37 20.85 4.39
N PHE A 83 4.04 21.06 5.51
CA PHE A 83 4.74 20.00 6.24
C PHE A 83 3.77 18.92 6.74
N ILE A 84 2.68 19.31 7.40
CA ILE A 84 1.62 18.39 7.87
C ILE A 84 1.08 17.59 6.69
N LEU A 85 0.68 18.26 5.60
CA LEU A 85 0.15 17.59 4.40
C LEU A 85 1.14 16.58 3.80
N LEU A 86 2.44 16.91 3.81
CA LEU A 86 3.49 16.03 3.32
C LEU A 86 3.65 14.78 4.21
N ILE A 87 3.75 14.95 5.54
CA ILE A 87 3.86 13.82 6.47
C ILE A 87 2.59 12.96 6.43
N THR A 88 1.40 13.57 6.38
CA THR A 88 0.13 12.87 6.18
C THR A 88 0.17 12.04 4.90
N ASN A 89 0.61 12.60 3.77
CA ASN A 89 0.68 11.86 2.51
C ASN A 89 1.66 10.67 2.58
N ILE A 90 2.81 10.85 3.25
CA ILE A 90 3.78 9.77 3.49
C ILE A 90 3.14 8.64 4.31
N LEU A 91 2.50 8.96 5.44
CA LEU A 91 1.90 7.94 6.30
C LEU A 91 0.67 7.29 5.68
N TRP A 92 -0.17 8.01 4.95
CA TRP A 92 -1.30 7.42 4.23
C TRP A 92 -0.85 6.47 3.10
N SER A 93 0.19 6.86 2.34
CA SER A 93 0.76 5.99 1.31
C SER A 93 1.40 4.73 1.93
N THR A 94 1.99 4.89 3.11
CA THR A 94 2.56 3.80 3.90
C THR A 94 1.47 2.88 4.47
N LEU A 95 0.38 3.44 5.00
CA LEU A 95 -0.79 2.69 5.47
C LEU A 95 -1.36 1.83 4.34
N ASN A 96 -1.55 2.41 3.15
CA ASN A 96 -2.04 1.67 2.00
C ASN A 96 -1.11 0.48 1.65
N LEU A 97 0.21 0.70 1.66
CA LEU A 97 1.18 -0.37 1.45
C LEU A 97 1.13 -1.43 2.56
N TYR A 98 1.03 -1.01 3.83
CA TYR A 98 0.90 -1.90 4.99
C TYR A 98 -0.34 -2.79 4.84
N THR A 99 -1.51 -2.18 4.61
CA THR A 99 -2.77 -2.89 4.41
C THR A 99 -2.67 -3.89 3.25
N GLN A 100 -2.14 -3.48 2.10
CA GLN A 100 -1.94 -4.38 0.97
C GLN A 100 -0.98 -5.54 1.29
N SER A 101 0.04 -5.31 2.13
CA SER A 101 0.96 -6.36 2.56
C SER A 101 0.32 -7.41 3.46
N GLN A 102 -0.64 -7.01 4.29
CA GLN A 102 -1.40 -7.92 5.14
C GLN A 102 -2.34 -8.84 4.33
N TYR A 103 -2.93 -8.34 3.24
CA TYR A 103 -3.93 -9.08 2.46
C TYR A 103 -3.37 -10.18 1.54
N ALA A 104 -2.05 -10.33 1.40
CA ALA A 104 -1.51 -11.27 0.40
C ALA A 104 -0.20 -12.01 0.73
N ASN A 105 0.46 -11.80 1.89
CA ASN A 105 1.78 -12.40 2.23
C ASN A 105 2.91 -12.18 1.20
N LEU A 106 2.61 -11.62 0.02
CA LEU A 106 3.49 -11.46 -1.14
C LEU A 106 4.44 -10.27 -1.01
N SER A 107 4.23 -9.39 -0.03
CA SER A 107 4.97 -8.14 0.10
C SER A 107 5.47 -7.84 1.52
N ALA A 108 5.58 -8.87 2.37
CA ALA A 108 6.20 -8.70 3.69
C ALA A 108 7.61 -8.09 3.58
N SER A 109 8.42 -8.53 2.61
CA SER A 109 9.75 -7.94 2.35
C SER A 109 9.69 -6.47 1.94
N VAL A 110 8.67 -6.07 1.17
CA VAL A 110 8.46 -4.69 0.77
C VAL A 110 8.08 -3.84 1.98
N TRP A 111 7.19 -4.34 2.84
CA TRP A 111 6.86 -3.69 4.10
C TRP A 111 8.09 -3.50 5.00
N GLU A 112 8.84 -4.57 5.24
CA GLU A 112 10.06 -4.53 6.06
C GLU A 112 11.07 -3.50 5.54
N SER A 113 11.20 -3.35 4.21
CA SER A 113 12.08 -2.35 3.60
C SER A 113 11.67 -0.89 3.90
N GLN A 114 10.41 -0.64 4.23
CA GLN A 114 9.93 0.71 4.56
C GLN A 114 10.19 1.11 6.01
N LYS A 115 10.30 0.13 6.94
CA LYS A 115 10.46 0.41 8.38
C LYS A 115 11.62 1.35 8.70
N PRO A 116 12.84 1.19 8.14
CA PRO A 116 13.95 2.11 8.42
C PRO A 116 13.67 3.55 7.96
N ILE A 117 12.92 3.72 6.87
CA ILE A 117 12.57 5.04 6.32
C ILE A 117 11.58 5.72 7.25
N LEU A 118 10.53 5.01 7.67
CA LEU A 118 9.53 5.51 8.62
C LEU A 118 10.19 5.87 9.94
N LYS A 119 11.04 4.99 10.47
CA LYS A 119 11.82 5.22 11.68
C LYS A 119 12.65 6.50 11.59
N ARG A 120 13.33 6.74 10.46
CA ARG A 120 14.12 7.95 10.23
C ARG A 120 13.26 9.21 10.26
N ILE A 121 12.09 9.19 9.62
CA ILE A 121 11.19 10.35 9.52
C ILE A 121 10.55 10.64 10.88
N LEU A 122 9.94 9.61 11.49
CA LEU A 122 9.15 9.74 12.71
C LEU A 122 10.00 9.94 13.96
N ASN A 123 11.31 9.66 13.93
CA ASN A 123 12.19 9.97 15.05
C ASN A 123 12.73 11.40 15.06
N THR A 124 12.51 12.18 14.01
CA THR A 124 12.77 13.62 14.02
C THR A 124 11.85 14.33 15.02
N ASN A 125 12.21 15.52 15.50
CA ASN A 125 11.35 16.28 16.42
C ASN A 125 9.98 16.56 15.77
N GLY A 126 9.98 16.91 14.48
CA GLY A 126 8.76 17.13 13.72
C GLY A 126 7.95 15.88 13.44
N GLY A 127 8.61 14.75 13.18
CA GLY A 127 7.94 13.46 13.05
C GLY A 127 7.24 13.04 14.35
N LYS A 128 7.92 13.17 15.49
CA LYS A 128 7.34 12.90 16.82
C LYS A 128 6.20 13.86 17.13
N TRP A 129 6.39 15.15 16.86
CA TRP A 129 5.36 16.16 17.02
C TRP A 129 4.12 15.82 16.18
N TYR A 130 4.30 15.50 14.90
CA TYR A 130 3.21 15.10 14.02
C TYR A 130 2.49 13.88 14.57
N TRP A 131 3.24 12.82 14.92
CA TRP A 131 2.65 11.58 15.41
C TRP A 131 1.82 11.82 16.69
N LEU A 132 2.33 12.62 17.62
CA LEU A 132 1.59 12.98 18.83
C LEU A 132 0.24 13.66 18.56
N HIS A 133 0.15 14.51 17.52
CA HIS A 133 -1.04 15.31 17.23
C HIS A 133 -2.04 14.62 16.29
N PHE A 134 -1.55 13.78 15.38
CA PHE A 134 -2.35 13.23 14.28
C PHE A 134 -2.50 11.70 14.31
N LYS A 135 -1.91 11.00 15.30
CA LYS A 135 -2.02 9.54 15.44
C LYS A 135 -3.47 9.03 15.42
N SER A 136 -4.42 9.77 15.98
CA SER A 136 -5.83 9.39 16.02
C SER A 136 -6.52 9.34 14.65
N GLU A 137 -5.89 9.88 13.60
CA GLU A 137 -6.40 9.79 12.23
C GLU A 137 -6.14 8.41 11.58
N TYR A 138 -5.33 7.57 12.22
CA TYR A 138 -4.93 6.27 11.70
C TYR A 138 -5.60 5.13 12.49
N GLU A 139 -5.86 4.01 11.82
CA GLU A 139 -6.40 2.81 12.45
C GLU A 139 -5.46 2.28 13.54
N GLU A 140 -6.03 1.72 14.61
CA GLU A 140 -5.29 1.28 15.80
C GLU A 140 -4.19 0.26 15.49
N ILE A 141 -4.45 -0.67 14.57
CA ILE A 141 -3.48 -1.70 14.17
C ILE A 141 -2.25 -1.05 13.53
N PHE A 142 -2.44 -0.13 12.59
CA PHE A 142 -1.34 0.58 11.95
C PHE A 142 -0.62 1.50 12.94
N ALA A 143 -1.36 2.18 13.81
CA ALA A 143 -0.77 3.06 14.82
C ALA A 143 0.12 2.29 15.80
N THR A 144 -0.26 1.05 16.15
CA THR A 144 0.56 0.16 16.99
C THR A 144 1.84 -0.26 16.28
N GLU A 145 1.75 -0.68 15.01
CA GLU A 145 2.93 -1.03 14.21
C GLU A 145 3.91 0.14 14.10
N ILE A 146 3.41 1.37 13.89
CA ILE A 146 4.25 2.57 13.84
C ILE A 146 4.92 2.85 15.19
N ASP A 147 4.20 2.73 16.31
CA ASP A 147 4.78 2.87 17.65
C ASP A 147 5.93 1.88 17.88
N GLU A 148 5.77 0.62 17.44
CA GLU A 148 6.82 -0.40 17.52
C GLU A 148 8.05 -0.04 16.68
N ILE A 149 7.84 0.42 15.45
CA ILE A 149 8.92 0.86 14.55
C ILE A 149 9.72 2.01 15.17
N VAL A 150 9.03 2.98 15.77
CA VAL A 150 9.66 4.15 16.38
C VAL A 150 10.43 3.80 17.66
N ARG A 151 9.99 2.77 18.41
CA ARG A 151 10.63 2.29 19.64
C ARG A 151 11.82 1.36 19.42
N SER A 152 11.80 0.55 18.36
CA SER A 152 12.92 -0.31 17.95
C SER A 152 14.18 0.50 17.70
#